data_AF-X1VJW8-F1
#
_entry.id   AF-X1VJW8-F1
#
_cell.length_a   1.000
_cell.length_b   1.000
_cell.length_c   1.000
_cell.angle_alpha   90.00
_cell.angle_beta   90.00
_cell.angle_gamma   90.00
#
_symmetry.space_group_name_H-M   'P 1'
#
loop_
_entity.id
_entity.type
_entity.pdbx_description
1 polymer ?
#
loop_
_entity_poly.entity_id
_entity_poly.type
_entity_poly.pdbx_seq_one_letter_code
_entity_poly.pdbx_strand_id
1 'polypeptide(L)' 'MFLLDMLNKKTKLPSSDEALAGRDEPIPTASHHFVNKTSLKEPFPDGMEMAMFGLGCFWGAERKFWELPGVYTTAVG' A
#
# COMPACT_ATOMS: atom_id res chain seq x y z
N MET A 1 -13.00 9.81 33.13
CA MET A 1 -12.91 9.19 31.78
C MET A 1 -11.48 9.18 31.19
N PHE A 2 -10.54 9.96 31.72
CA PHE A 2 -9.18 10.11 31.16
C PHE A 2 -8.29 8.85 31.16
N LEU A 3 -8.34 8.01 32.20
CA LEU A 3 -7.38 6.90 32.33
C LEU A 3 -7.63 5.75 31.32
N LEU A 4 -8.90 5.43 31.04
CA LEU A 4 -9.26 4.35 30.12
C LEU A 4 -8.97 4.70 28.66
N ASP A 5 -9.21 5.96 28.26
CA ASP A 5 -8.89 6.41 26.89
C ASP A 5 -7.39 6.50 26.64
N MET A 6 -6.60 6.87 27.66
CA MET A 6 -5.14 6.92 27.52
C MET A 6 -4.53 5.51 27.32
N LEU A 7 -5.10 4.49 27.97
CA LEU A 7 -4.69 3.09 27.80
C LEU A 7 -5.07 2.53 26.42
N ASN A 8 -6.22 2.95 25.87
CA ASN A 8 -6.73 2.46 24.58
C ASN A 8 -6.29 3.30 23.37
N LYS A 9 -5.63 4.45 23.56
CA LYS A 9 -5.21 5.33 22.46
C LYS A 9 -4.37 4.60 21.40
N LYS A 10 -3.55 3.62 21.81
CA LYS A 10 -2.66 2.88 20.90
C LYS A 10 -3.38 1.85 20.01
N THR A 11 -4.62 1.50 20.31
CA THR A 11 -5.39 0.47 19.60
C THR A 11 -6.57 1.04 18.81
N LYS A 12 -6.79 2.36 18.87
CA LYS A 12 -7.81 3.07 18.10
C LYS A 12 -7.16 3.79 16.92
N LEU A 13 -7.87 3.82 15.79
CA LEU A 13 -7.49 4.68 14.67
C LEU A 13 -7.64 6.16 15.07
N PRO A 14 -6.75 7.06 14.59
CA PRO A 14 -6.89 8.49 14.85
C PRO A 14 -8.17 9.04 14.21
N SER A 15 -8.76 10.04 14.87
CA SER A 15 -9.83 10.84 14.27
C SER A 15 -9.29 11.75 13.15
N SER A 16 -10.19 12.35 12.36
CA SER A 16 -9.80 13.18 11.23
C SER A 16 -9.01 14.43 11.64
N ASP A 17 -9.28 15.00 12.82
CA ASP A 17 -8.59 16.17 13.36
C ASP A 17 -7.26 15.84 14.05
N GLU A 18 -7.05 14.57 14.42
CA GLU A 18 -5.79 14.06 14.96
C GLU A 18 -4.83 13.53 13.88
N ALA A 19 -5.32 13.32 12.66
CA ALA A 19 -4.51 12.84 11.54
C ALA A 19 -3.47 13.87 11.12
N LEU A 20 -2.30 13.39 10.65
CA LEU A 20 -1.27 14.28 10.11
C LEU A 20 -1.80 14.98 8.85
N ALA A 21 -1.43 16.24 8.65
CA ALA A 21 -1.92 17.09 7.54
C ALA A 21 -1.61 16.56 6.12
N GLY A 22 -0.75 15.55 5.99
CA GLY A 22 -0.37 14.98 4.70
C GLY A 22 0.64 15.84 3.95
N ARG A 23 0.64 15.71 2.61
CA ARG A 23 1.44 16.50 1.66
C ARG A 23 0.72 16.52 0.31
N ASP A 24 0.96 17.55 -0.50
CA ASP A 24 0.37 17.68 -1.83
C ASP A 24 1.16 16.86 -2.87
N GLU A 25 2.48 16.77 -2.71
CA GLU A 25 3.34 16.05 -3.66
C GLU A 25 3.34 14.54 -3.42
N PRO A 26 3.05 13.71 -4.44
CA PRO A 26 3.15 12.27 -4.33
C PRO A 26 4.61 11.84 -4.13
N ILE A 27 4.81 10.73 -3.42
CA ILE A 27 6.15 10.15 -3.26
C ILE A 27 6.64 9.67 -4.65
N PRO A 28 7.81 10.12 -5.12
CA PRO A 28 8.35 9.67 -6.39
C PRO A 28 8.73 8.18 -6.32
N THR A 29 8.31 7.42 -7.33
CA THR A 29 8.59 5.99 -7.46
C THR A 29 9.38 5.71 -8.73
N ALA A 30 9.93 4.49 -8.84
CA ALA A 30 10.43 3.99 -10.12
C ALA A 30 9.31 3.93 -11.18
N SER A 31 9.70 3.88 -12.45
CA SER A 31 8.77 3.68 -13.57
C SER A 31 8.48 2.22 -13.84
N HIS A 32 9.41 1.32 -13.53
CA HIS A 32 9.31 -0.12 -13.83
C HIS A 32 9.54 -0.96 -12.58
N HIS A 33 8.83 -2.08 -12.53
CA HIS A 33 8.91 -3.06 -11.46
C HIS A 33 10.31 -3.68 -11.41
N PHE A 34 10.92 -3.71 -10.23
CA PHE A 34 12.33 -4.13 -10.13
C PHE A 34 12.55 -5.60 -10.56
N VAL A 35 11.63 -6.51 -10.23
CA VAL A 35 11.71 -7.94 -10.60
C VAL A 35 11.15 -8.17 -12.01
N ASN A 36 9.84 -7.98 -12.19
CA ASN A 36 9.11 -8.28 -13.43
C ASN A 36 9.40 -7.34 -14.61
N LYS A 37 10.07 -6.20 -14.39
CA LYS A 37 10.40 -5.18 -15.40
C LYS A 37 9.18 -4.58 -16.13
N THR A 38 7.98 -4.81 -15.63
CA THR A 38 6.71 -4.26 -16.14
C THR A 38 6.50 -2.83 -15.66
N SER A 39 5.58 -2.08 -16.29
CA SER A 39 5.25 -0.72 -15.83
C SER A 39 4.64 -0.75 -14.41
N LEU A 40 5.07 0.15 -13.53
CA LEU A 40 4.45 0.35 -12.21
C LEU A 40 3.24 1.27 -12.27
N LYS A 41 3.05 1.98 -13.39
CA LYS A 41 1.99 2.96 -13.57
C LYS A 41 1.19 2.63 -14.82
N GLU A 42 -0.04 3.11 -14.85
CA GLU A 42 -0.91 3.04 -16.01
C GLU A 42 -0.26 3.69 -17.25
N PRO A 43 -0.65 3.25 -18.46
CA PRO A 43 -1.64 2.21 -18.75
C PRO A 43 -1.10 0.79 -18.53
N PHE A 44 -1.94 -0.08 -17.98
CA PHE A 44 -1.68 -1.51 -17.91
C PHE A 44 -2.20 -2.22 -19.18
N PRO A 45 -1.68 -3.41 -19.53
CA PRO A 45 -2.19 -4.18 -20.66
C PRO A 45 -3.69 -4.46 -20.56
N ASP A 46 -4.36 -4.58 -21.71
CA ASP A 46 -5.78 -4.90 -21.78
C ASP A 46 -6.10 -6.22 -21.08
N GLY A 47 -7.26 -6.26 -20.39
CA GLY A 47 -7.73 -7.43 -19.66
C GLY A 47 -7.09 -7.63 -18.27
N MET A 48 -6.24 -6.70 -17.82
CA MET A 48 -5.73 -6.69 -16.45
C MET A 48 -6.72 -6.07 -15.48
N GLU A 49 -6.77 -6.59 -14.26
CA GLU A 49 -7.57 -6.05 -13.15
C GLU A 49 -6.69 -5.75 -11.92
N MET A 50 -7.15 -4.85 -11.06
CA MET A 50 -6.45 -4.45 -9.83
C MET A 50 -7.11 -5.07 -8.59
N ALA A 51 -6.28 -5.64 -7.71
CA ALA A 51 -6.70 -6.12 -6.39
C ALA A 51 -5.85 -5.47 -5.29
N MET A 52 -6.48 -5.11 -4.17
CA MET A 52 -5.85 -4.44 -3.03
C MET A 52 -5.97 -5.28 -1.76
N PHE A 53 -4.86 -5.52 -1.05
CA PHE A 53 -4.81 -6.40 0.13
C PHE A 53 -4.09 -5.75 1.30
N GLY A 54 -4.65 -5.88 2.52
CA GLY A 54 -3.99 -5.50 3.77
C GLY A 54 -3.55 -6.72 4.57
N LEU A 55 -2.25 -7.07 4.53
CA LEU A 55 -1.69 -8.31 5.09
C LEU A 55 -0.56 -8.07 6.11
N GLY A 56 -0.51 -6.90 6.74
CA GLY A 56 0.57 -6.52 7.67
C GLY A 56 1.77 -5.91 6.95
N CYS A 57 2.99 -6.35 7.27
CA CYS A 57 4.20 -5.81 6.63
C CYS A 57 4.21 -6.12 5.13
N PHE A 58 4.16 -5.07 4.31
CA PHE A 58 4.00 -5.20 2.87
C PHE A 58 5.19 -5.83 2.15
N TRP A 59 6.41 -5.79 2.71
CA TRP A 59 7.59 -6.41 2.08
C TRP A 59 7.43 -7.91 1.86
N GLY A 60 6.89 -8.61 2.87
CA GLY A 60 6.65 -10.04 2.78
C GLY A 60 5.44 -10.35 1.90
N ALA A 61 4.40 -9.53 1.99
CA ALA A 61 3.16 -9.69 1.24
C ALA A 61 3.38 -9.51 -0.26
N GLU A 62 3.98 -8.38 -0.69
CA GLU A 62 4.23 -8.06 -2.09
C GLU A 62 5.06 -9.15 -2.79
N ARG A 63 6.10 -9.65 -2.10
CA ARG A 63 6.95 -10.72 -2.61
C ARG A 63 6.17 -11.95 -3.03
N LYS A 64 5.13 -12.29 -2.26
CA LYS A 64 4.30 -13.46 -2.56
C LYS A 64 3.43 -13.28 -3.78
N PHE A 65 3.10 -12.06 -4.17
CA PHE A 65 2.28 -11.81 -5.36
C PHE A 65 3.11 -11.70 -6.63
N TRP A 66 4.29 -11.07 -6.62
CA TRP A 66 5.08 -10.94 -7.87
C TRP A 66 5.60 -12.29 -8.39
N GLU A 67 5.65 -13.32 -7.53
CA GLU A 67 6.05 -14.70 -7.88
C GLU A 67 4.89 -15.51 -8.51
N LEU A 68 3.64 -15.00 -8.45
CA LEU A 68 2.47 -15.76 -8.91
C LEU A 68 2.29 -15.68 -10.42
N PRO A 69 2.02 -16.82 -11.10
CA PRO A 69 1.61 -16.82 -12.49
C PRO A 69 0.35 -15.96 -12.69
N GLY A 70 0.38 -15.08 -13.69
CA GLY A 70 -0.74 -14.18 -14.02
C GLY A 70 -0.68 -12.80 -13.36
N VAL A 71 0.21 -12.58 -12.38
CA VAL A 71 0.42 -11.25 -11.81
C VAL A 71 1.37 -10.44 -12.69
N TYR A 72 0.85 -9.37 -13.31
CA TYR A 72 1.62 -8.52 -14.23
C TYR A 72 2.63 -7.62 -13.50
N THR A 73 2.18 -6.91 -12.47
CA THR A 73 3.00 -5.98 -11.68
C THR A 73 2.46 -5.93 -10.25
N THR A 74 3.29 -5.56 -9.28
CA THR A 74 2.86 -5.29 -7.89
C THR A 74 3.39 -3.94 -7.44
N ALA A 75 2.68 -3.31 -6.51
CA ALA A 75 3.11 -2.12 -5.83
C ALA A 75 2.54 -2.10 -4.40
N VAL A 76 3.15 -1.33 -3.52
CA VAL A 76 2.78 -1.23 -2.11
C VAL A 76 2.67 0.23 -1.68
N GLY A 77 1.76 0.51 -0.75
CA GLY A 77 1.45 1.84 -0.24
C GLY A 77 0.44 1.80 0.89
#